data_AF-A0A2G4SV93-F1
#
_entry.id   AF-A0A2G4SV93-F1
#
_cell.length_a   1.000
_cell.length_b   1.000
_cell.length_c   1.000
_cell.angle_alpha   90.00
_cell.angle_beta   90.00
_cell.angle_gamma   90.00
#
_symmetry.space_group_name_H-M   'P 1'
#
loop_
_entity.id
_entity.type
_entity.pdbx_description
1 polymer ?
#
loop_
_entity_poly.entity_id
_entity_poly.type
_entity_poly.pdbx_seq_one_letter_code
_entity_poly.pdbx_strand_id
1 'polypeptide(L)'
;MKNNASDDGRRRSSSATTTTTTTAGKESSSNNNKKPSEVVDMELLKDVPAWLRSLRLHKYNPIFGDMRWQDMVKMSDQELLNKGVAALGARRKMLKVFENVKAHCEANDIEY
;
A
#
# COMPACT_ATOMS: atom_id res chain seq x y z
N MET A 1 46.72 -46.11 14.42
CA MET A 1 46.55 -46.77 13.11
C MET A 1 45.36 -47.72 13.15
N LYS A 2 44.43 -47.52 12.20
CA LYS A 2 43.56 -48.52 11.55
C LYS A 2 42.45 -49.17 12.39
N ASN A 3 41.20 -48.88 12.01
CA ASN A 3 39.97 -49.69 12.05
C ASN A 3 38.95 -48.89 11.22
N ASN A 4 38.12 -49.39 10.31
CA ASN A 4 37.83 -50.68 9.73
C ASN A 4 36.94 -50.36 8.50
N ALA A 5 37.13 -51.06 7.38
CA ALA A 5 36.39 -50.86 6.14
C ALA A 5 35.11 -51.73 6.08
N SER A 6 34.12 -51.25 5.32
CA SER A 6 33.11 -51.97 4.49
C SER A 6 31.95 -50.99 4.27
N ASP A 7 31.85 -50.34 3.12
CA ASP A 7 31.27 -50.83 1.84
C ASP A 7 29.76 -51.12 1.92
N ASP A 8 28.99 -50.21 1.33
CA ASP A 8 27.88 -50.44 0.38
C ASP A 8 27.31 -49.03 0.11
N GLY A 9 27.56 -48.40 -1.03
CA GLY A 9 26.89 -48.78 -2.25
C GLY A 9 25.62 -47.94 -2.42
N ARG A 10 25.53 -47.26 -3.57
CA ARG A 10 24.31 -46.87 -4.33
C ARG A 10 23.96 -45.37 -4.39
N ARG A 11 24.12 -44.91 -5.64
CA ARG A 11 23.10 -44.23 -6.47
C ARG A 11 23.13 -42.70 -6.53
N ARG A 12 23.94 -42.30 -7.51
CA ARG A 12 23.78 -41.19 -8.43
C ARG A 12 22.37 -41.09 -9.03
N SER A 13 21.92 -39.84 -9.17
CA SER A 13 21.12 -39.26 -10.27
C SER A 13 19.73 -38.71 -9.93
N SER A 14 19.61 -37.40 -10.20
CA SER A 14 18.55 -36.70 -10.95
C SER A 14 17.10 -36.76 -10.47
N SER A 15 16.63 -35.59 -10.05
CA SER A 15 15.35 -34.92 -10.40
C SER A 15 14.09 -35.78 -10.59
N ALA A 16 13.11 -35.59 -9.70
CA ALA A 16 11.69 -35.81 -9.98
C ALA A 16 10.79 -34.86 -9.15
N THR A 17 10.19 -33.91 -9.87
CA THR A 17 8.76 -33.53 -9.94
C THR A 17 7.81 -33.73 -8.74
N THR A 18 7.08 -32.62 -8.42
CA THR A 18 5.67 -32.50 -7.94
C THR A 18 5.22 -33.16 -6.63
N THR A 19 4.63 -32.37 -5.73
CA THR A 19 3.33 -32.66 -5.10
C THR A 19 2.71 -31.41 -4.46
N THR A 20 1.45 -31.18 -4.82
CA THR A 20 0.44 -30.35 -4.18
C THR A 20 0.08 -30.86 -2.77
N THR A 21 -0.23 -29.98 -1.79
CA THR A 21 -1.56 -29.82 -1.12
C THR A 21 -1.46 -29.25 0.32
N THR A 22 -2.22 -28.16 0.54
CA THR A 22 -3.03 -27.81 1.73
C THR A 22 -2.45 -27.84 3.15
N THR A 23 -2.46 -26.69 3.83
CA THR A 23 -3.13 -26.54 5.14
C THR A 23 -3.35 -25.06 5.52
N ALA A 24 -4.56 -24.78 6.00
CA ALA A 24 -5.03 -23.51 6.51
C ALA A 24 -4.80 -23.41 8.04
N GLY A 25 -4.76 -22.17 8.56
CA GLY A 25 -4.71 -21.82 9.99
C GLY A 25 -3.59 -20.80 10.25
N LYS A 26 -3.82 -19.47 10.28
CA LYS A 26 -4.45 -18.68 11.37
C LYS A 26 -3.67 -18.91 12.67
N GLU A 27 -3.18 -17.96 13.46
CA GLU A 27 -3.59 -16.58 13.78
C GLU A 27 -2.42 -15.95 14.58
N SER A 28 -2.14 -14.66 14.38
CA SER A 28 -1.35 -13.76 15.25
C SER A 28 -1.34 -12.38 14.58
N SER A 29 -1.79 -11.26 15.13
CA SER A 29 -2.38 -10.93 16.42
C SER A 29 -3.19 -9.67 16.20
N SER A 30 -4.40 -9.61 16.77
CA SER A 30 -5.11 -8.37 17.04
C SER A 30 -4.23 -7.49 17.90
N ASN A 31 -3.54 -6.52 17.29
CA ASN A 31 -3.04 -5.38 18.04
C ASN A 31 -4.11 -4.29 17.99
N ASN A 32 -4.81 -4.16 19.11
CA ASN A 32 -5.75 -3.12 19.43
C ASN A 32 -5.03 -1.75 19.43
N ASN A 33 -4.87 -1.17 18.25
CA ASN A 33 -4.67 0.26 18.11
C ASN A 33 -5.66 0.71 17.04
N LYS A 34 -6.75 1.36 17.48
CA LYS A 34 -7.73 2.01 16.62
C LYS A 34 -6.96 2.98 15.73
N LYS A 35 -6.60 2.51 14.53
CA LYS A 35 -5.60 3.15 13.68
C LYS A 35 -6.06 4.58 13.42
N PRO A 36 -5.23 5.61 13.64
CA PRO A 36 -5.55 6.99 13.27
C PRO A 36 -5.66 7.20 11.75
N SER A 37 -5.73 6.12 10.94
CA SER A 37 -5.93 6.17 9.49
C SER A 37 -7.36 6.56 9.08
N GLU A 38 -8.32 6.55 10.01
CA GLU A 38 -9.71 6.96 9.73
C GLU A 38 -10.00 8.42 10.10
N VAL A 39 -9.11 9.09 10.82
CA VAL A 39 -9.30 10.50 11.16
C VAL A 39 -8.79 11.33 10.00
N VAL A 40 -9.71 11.68 9.09
CA VAL A 40 -9.42 12.66 8.04
C VAL A 40 -9.40 14.04 8.69
N ASP A 41 -8.22 14.65 8.76
CA ASP A 41 -8.04 15.98 9.33
C ASP A 41 -8.36 17.07 8.30
N MET A 42 -9.56 17.64 8.39
CA MET A 42 -10.06 18.69 7.49
C MET A 42 -9.20 19.96 7.50
N GLU A 43 -8.53 20.29 8.60
CA GLU A 43 -7.63 21.45 8.64
C GLU A 43 -6.35 21.17 7.86
N LEU A 44 -5.81 19.96 8.00
CA LEU A 44 -4.63 19.54 7.23
C LEU A 44 -4.91 19.49 5.72
N LEU A 45 -6.12 19.13 5.30
CA LEU A 45 -6.50 19.11 3.87
C LEU A 45 -6.45 20.50 3.22
N LYS A 46 -6.70 21.57 3.98
CA LYS A 46 -6.61 22.95 3.47
C LYS A 46 -5.17 23.33 3.11
N ASP A 47 -4.18 22.76 3.80
CA ASP A 47 -2.75 22.91 3.48
C ASP A 47 -2.26 21.67 2.71
N VAL A 48 -2.49 21.67 1.39
CA VAL A 48 -2.08 20.56 0.50
C VAL A 48 -0.58 20.21 0.62
N PRO A 49 0.36 21.17 0.67
CA PRO A 49 1.77 20.87 0.94
C PRO A 49 2.03 20.13 2.26
N ALA A 50 1.31 20.43 3.33
CA ALA A 50 1.41 19.70 4.61
C ALA A 50 0.75 18.32 4.54
N TRP A 51 -0.42 18.24 3.91
CA TRP A 51 -1.12 16.98 3.69
C TRP A 51 -0.28 15.98 2.89
N LEU A 52 0.36 16.41 1.80
CA LEU A 52 1.25 15.54 1.02
C LEU A 52 2.49 15.12 1.80
N ARG A 53 2.99 15.93 2.74
CA ARG A 53 4.07 15.52 3.66
C ARG A 53 3.63 14.38 4.57
N SER A 54 2.44 14.44 5.16
CA SER A 54 1.93 13.36 6.03
C SER A 54 1.75 12.04 5.26
N LEU A 55 1.34 12.13 3.99
CA LEU A 55 1.19 10.97 3.10
C LEU A 55 2.53 10.46 2.51
N ARG A 56 3.64 11.14 2.78
CA ARG A 56 4.97 10.90 2.15
C ARG A 56 4.94 11.06 0.62
N LEU A 57 4.08 11.93 0.12
CA LEU A 57 3.89 12.28 -1.29
C LEU A 57 4.38 13.70 -1.63
N HIS A 58 5.09 14.35 -0.72
CA HIS A 58 5.62 15.72 -0.87
C HIS A 58 6.46 15.98 -2.14
N LYS A 59 6.99 14.93 -2.78
CA LYS A 59 7.63 15.06 -4.10
C LYS A 59 6.69 15.59 -5.19
N TYR A 60 5.38 15.47 -4.99
CA TYR A 60 4.34 15.94 -5.91
C TYR A 60 3.79 17.32 -5.52
N ASN A 61 4.34 18.00 -4.51
CA ASN A 61 4.00 19.39 -4.19
C ASN A 61 4.07 20.34 -5.40
N PRO A 62 5.07 20.30 -6.31
CA PRO A 62 5.05 21.20 -7.47
C PRO A 62 3.90 20.93 -8.46
N ILE A 63 3.19 19.80 -8.34
CA ILE A 63 2.04 19.44 -9.20
C ILE A 63 0.72 19.80 -8.54
N PHE A 64 0.61 19.61 -7.21
CA PHE A 64 -0.65 19.73 -6.47
C PHE A 64 -0.67 20.85 -5.42
N GLY A 65 0.46 21.45 -5.09
CA GLY A 65 0.60 22.39 -3.97
C GLY A 65 -0.29 23.63 -4.10
N ASP A 66 -0.55 24.06 -5.34
CA ASP A 66 -1.43 25.20 -5.64
C ASP A 66 -2.87 24.76 -5.97
N MET A 67 -3.16 23.45 -5.92
CA MET A 67 -4.49 22.92 -6.17
C MET A 67 -5.31 22.84 -4.89
N ARG A 68 -6.63 22.97 -5.02
CA ARG A 68 -7.55 22.73 -3.92
C ARG A 68 -7.72 21.24 -3.72
N TRP A 69 -7.77 20.80 -2.47
CA TRP A 69 -7.97 19.39 -2.13
C TRP A 69 -9.30 18.84 -2.68
N GLN A 70 -10.33 19.69 -2.76
CA GLN A 70 -11.64 19.37 -3.37
C GLN A 70 -11.50 18.89 -4.81
N ASP A 71 -10.70 19.58 -5.61
CA ASP A 71 -10.45 19.22 -7.01
C ASP A 71 -9.60 17.95 -7.08
N MET A 72 -8.65 17.77 -6.15
CA MET A 72 -7.80 16.58 -6.07
C MET A 72 -8.60 15.32 -5.80
N VAL A 73 -9.51 15.34 -4.82
CA VAL A 73 -10.27 14.14 -4.46
C VAL A 73 -11.18 13.69 -5.59
N LYS A 74 -11.61 14.59 -6.48
CA LYS A 74 -12.43 14.29 -7.66
C LYS A 74 -11.66 13.64 -8.81
N MET A 75 -10.32 13.65 -8.78
CA MET A 75 -9.51 13.13 -9.89
C MET A 75 -9.58 11.62 -10.05
N SER A 76 -9.50 11.19 -11.30
CA SER A 76 -9.33 9.81 -11.74
C SER A 76 -7.86 9.39 -11.88
N ASP A 77 -7.60 8.08 -12.01
CA ASP A 77 -6.26 7.54 -12.26
C ASP A 77 -5.58 8.18 -13.49
N GLN A 78 -6.35 8.39 -14.57
CA GLN A 78 -5.85 8.95 -15.82
C GLN A 78 -5.47 10.43 -15.67
N GLU A 79 -6.24 11.20 -14.89
CA GLU A 79 -5.89 12.61 -14.61
C GLU A 79 -4.62 12.72 -13.77
N LEU A 80 -4.43 11.83 -12.78
CA LEU A 80 -3.20 11.77 -12.00
C LEU A 80 -1.99 11.41 -12.87
N LEU A 81 -2.16 10.48 -13.82
CA LEU A 81 -1.14 10.15 -14.80
C LEU A 81 -0.79 11.35 -15.68
N ASN A 82 -1.79 12.04 -16.23
CA ASN A 82 -1.62 13.20 -17.09
C ASN A 82 -0.96 14.39 -16.36
N LYS A 83 -1.19 14.54 -15.05
CA LYS A 83 -0.52 15.53 -14.21
C LYS A 83 0.95 15.19 -13.88
N GLY A 84 1.42 14.00 -14.25
CA GLY A 84 2.83 13.61 -14.04
C GLY A 84 3.05 12.60 -12.90
N VAL A 85 1.99 12.02 -12.32
CA VAL A 85 2.12 10.93 -11.34
C VAL A 85 2.31 9.58 -12.08
N ALA A 86 3.49 9.37 -12.65
CA ALA A 86 3.79 8.18 -13.47
C ALA A 86 3.80 6.86 -12.67
N ALA A 87 4.12 6.91 -11.37
CA ALA A 87 4.23 5.73 -10.53
C ALA A 87 2.84 5.15 -10.16
N LEU A 88 2.54 3.94 -10.63
CA LEU A 88 1.26 3.24 -10.38
C LEU A 88 0.96 3.09 -8.88
N GLY A 89 1.96 2.78 -8.07
CA GLY A 89 1.81 2.67 -6.62
C GLY A 89 1.39 3.99 -5.96
N ALA A 90 1.92 5.12 -6.43
CA ALA A 90 1.56 6.44 -5.92
C ALA A 90 0.12 6.81 -6.31
N ARG A 91 -0.29 6.55 -7.55
CA ARG A 91 -1.67 6.78 -8.00
C ARG A 91 -2.69 5.96 -7.20
N ARG A 92 -2.46 4.65 -7.06
CA ARG A 92 -3.30 3.78 -6.23
C ARG A 92 -3.42 4.28 -4.79
N LYS A 93 -2.31 4.74 -4.20
CA LYS A 93 -2.30 5.32 -2.85
C LYS A 93 -3.11 6.61 -2.78
N MET A 94 -2.94 7.52 -3.74
CA MET A 94 -3.69 8.78 -3.82
C MET A 94 -5.19 8.51 -3.93
N LEU A 95 -5.61 7.64 -4.86
CA LEU A 95 -7.02 7.27 -5.01
C LEU A 95 -7.61 6.70 -3.71
N LYS A 96 -6.85 5.85 -3.00
CA LYS A 96 -7.35 5.30 -1.74
C LYS A 96 -7.52 6.36 -0.66
N VAL A 97 -6.62 7.33 -0.61
CA VAL A 97 -6.74 8.47 0.31
C VAL A 97 -7.92 9.35 -0.09
N PHE A 98 -8.12 9.61 -1.38
CA PHE A 98 -9.23 10.42 -1.88
C PHE A 98 -10.58 9.78 -1.55
N GLU A 99 -10.72 8.47 -1.73
CA GLU A 99 -11.91 7.71 -1.29
C GLU A 99 -12.20 7.91 0.21
N ASN A 100 -11.16 7.84 1.05
CA ASN A 100 -11.31 8.02 2.49
C ASN A 100 -11.77 9.44 2.85
N VAL A 101 -11.23 10.45 2.16
CA VAL A 101 -11.68 11.84 2.33
C VAL A 101 -13.14 12.00 1.92
N LYS A 102 -13.53 11.46 0.76
CA LYS A 102 -14.92 11.53 0.28
C LYS A 102 -15.89 10.89 1.26
N ALA A 103 -15.57 9.68 1.74
CA ALA A 103 -16.38 8.97 2.72
C ALA A 103 -16.52 9.77 4.02
N HIS A 104 -15.45 10.41 4.48
CA HIS A 104 -15.51 11.30 5.65
C HIS A 104 -16.39 12.53 5.38
N CYS A 105 -16.29 13.13 4.19
CA CYS A 105 -17.09 14.29 3.86
C CYS A 105 -18.58 13.94 3.77
N GLU A 106 -18.93 12.83 3.11
CA GLU A 106 -20.31 12.33 3.01
C GLU A 106 -20.90 11.99 4.38
N ALA A 107 -20.12 11.37 5.28
CA ALA A 107 -20.55 11.04 6.63
C ALA A 107 -20.77 12.26 7.54
N ASN A 108 -20.16 13.40 7.22
CA ASN A 108 -20.24 14.65 8.00
C ASN A 108 -21.02 15.75 7.26
N ASP A 109 -21.68 15.42 6.14
CA ASP A 109 -22.43 16.36 5.30
C ASP A 109 -21.56 17.56 4.82
N ILE A 110 -20.28 17.30 4.53
CA ILE A 110 -19.32 18.29 4.06
C ILE A 110 -19.27 18.25 2.53
N GLU A 111 -19.47 19.40 1.89
CA GLU A 111 -19.32 19.53 0.44
C GLU A 111 -17.84 19.56 0.03
N TYR A 112 -17.51 18.79 -1.01
CA TYR A 112 -16.17 18.68 -1.59
C TYR A 112 -16.22 18.71 -3.11
#